data_AF-A0AAV0E003-F1
#
_entry.id   AF-A0AAV0E003-F1
#
_cell.length_a   1.000
_cell.length_b   1.000
_cell.length_c   1.000
_cell.angle_alpha   90.00
_cell.angle_beta   90.00
_cell.angle_gamma   90.00
#
_symmetry.space_group_name_H-M   'P 1'
#
loop_
_entity.id
_entity.type
_entity.pdbx_description
1 polymer ?
#
loop_
_entity_poly.entity_id
_entity_poly.type
_entity_poly.pdbx_seq_one_letter_code
_entity_poly.pdbx_strand_id
1 'polypeptide(L)'
;MEHCQTTHAHGLLQKLKDCSMAGRALRGRLSGNGGFVPIGYSSKQLLLLHQVATTPSLQQMKYRSLPAVKCMGIQEKGVVVPDELKKVESGGFVMPDSNAFGNTFRDYSADTARKEIVEGLYRQSHISQTYDFVKKMREKYGKLDRVEMSIWECCELLNEVVDDSDPDLDEPQIEHLLQTAEAIRKDYPNEDWLHLTALIHDLGKVLLLPSFGQLPQWAVVGDTFPLGCAFDDTNVHPEFFKQNPDYDNPAYNTKYGVYSEGCGLDNVLMSWGHDDYMYLVAKNNKTTLPNAGLFIIRYHSFYPLHKSGAYTHLMNDEDRENLKWLKIFNQYDLYSKSKVRIDVEKVKPYYESLIKKYFPEKLKW
;
A
#
# COMPACT_ATOMS: atom_id res chain seq x y z
N MET A 1 12.05 13.13 -68.07
CA MET A 1 10.98 14.15 -67.98
C MET A 1 10.59 14.21 -66.51
N GLU A 2 11.36 14.85 -65.62
CA GLU A 2 11.44 16.32 -65.37
C GLU A 2 10.04 16.91 -65.12
N HIS A 3 9.68 17.61 -64.04
CA HIS A 3 10.34 18.45 -63.01
C HIS A 3 9.57 18.31 -61.65
N CYS A 4 10.17 18.44 -60.45
CA CYS A 4 10.51 19.69 -59.70
C CYS A 4 9.33 20.70 -59.59
N GLN A 5 8.97 21.38 -58.49
CA GLN A 5 9.57 21.70 -57.20
C GLN A 5 8.50 22.48 -56.36
N THR A 6 8.56 22.43 -55.01
CA THR A 6 8.15 23.47 -53.99
C THR A 6 6.78 24.19 -54.12
N THR A 7 5.88 24.23 -53.12
CA THR A 7 5.91 25.08 -51.90
C THR A 7 4.61 24.86 -51.09
N HIS A 8 4.70 24.68 -49.77
CA HIS A 8 3.99 25.44 -48.72
C HIS A 8 3.90 24.65 -47.40
N ALA A 9 4.92 24.82 -46.57
CA ALA A 9 4.73 24.90 -45.14
C ALA A 9 3.85 26.14 -44.85
N HIS A 10 2.66 25.95 -44.27
CA HIS A 10 1.91 26.89 -43.43
C HIS A 10 0.53 26.30 -43.13
N GLY A 11 0.49 25.24 -42.33
CA GLY A 11 -0.76 24.51 -42.14
C GLY A 11 -0.85 23.68 -40.88
N LEU A 12 -0.13 23.99 -39.80
CA LEU A 12 -0.38 23.35 -38.49
C LEU A 12 0.27 24.04 -37.28
N LEU A 13 0.53 25.36 -37.39
CA LEU A 13 1.08 26.17 -36.28
C LEU A 13 0.33 27.49 -36.07
N GLN A 14 -0.95 27.54 -36.46
CA GLN A 14 -1.84 28.69 -36.28
C GLN A 14 -3.20 28.26 -35.70
N LYS A 15 -3.18 27.43 -34.63
CA LYS A 15 -4.38 27.14 -33.81
C LYS A 15 -4.13 27.22 -32.29
N LEU A 16 -2.99 27.80 -31.87
CA LEU A 16 -2.67 28.03 -30.45
C LEU A 16 -2.33 29.49 -30.11
N LYS A 17 -2.74 30.47 -30.94
CA LYS A 17 -2.51 31.89 -30.63
C LYS A 17 -3.70 32.85 -30.75
N ASP A 18 -4.90 32.37 -31.09
CA ASP A 18 -6.06 33.27 -31.30
C ASP A 18 -7.21 33.00 -30.31
N CYS A 19 -6.89 32.93 -29.02
CA CYS A 19 -7.85 33.23 -27.94
C CYS A 19 -7.19 34.14 -26.90
N SER A 20 -6.57 35.21 -27.38
CA SER A 20 -6.34 36.46 -26.66
C SER A 20 -7.00 37.56 -27.48
N MET A 21 -7.89 38.33 -26.84
CA MET A 21 -8.50 39.58 -27.32
C MET A 21 -9.69 39.47 -28.30
N ALA A 22 -10.92 39.46 -27.76
CA ALA A 22 -12.05 40.18 -28.35
C ALA A 22 -13.12 40.47 -27.27
N GLY A 23 -13.21 41.72 -26.82
CA GLY A 23 -14.27 42.20 -25.94
C GLY A 23 -15.47 42.76 -26.68
N ARG A 24 -16.61 42.84 -25.97
CA ARG A 24 -17.74 43.79 -26.09
C ARG A 24 -18.49 43.70 -24.75
N ALA A 25 -19.16 44.69 -24.16
CA ALA A 25 -19.26 46.15 -24.21
C ALA A 25 -20.46 46.46 -23.28
N LEU A 26 -20.41 47.51 -22.41
CA LEU A 26 -21.49 48.50 -22.15
C LEU A 26 -21.36 49.30 -20.83
N ARG A 27 -21.38 50.64 -20.99
CA ARG A 27 -21.79 51.75 -20.08
C ARG A 27 -20.87 52.06 -18.88
N GLY A 28 -20.48 53.30 -18.55
CA GLY A 28 -20.72 54.63 -19.11
C GLY A 28 -20.15 55.76 -18.21
N ARG A 29 -20.02 56.95 -18.82
CA ARG A 29 -19.76 58.32 -18.30
C ARG A 29 -18.34 58.80 -17.98
N LEU A 30 -18.12 60.01 -18.53
CA LEU A 30 -16.94 60.87 -18.56
C LEU A 30 -16.92 61.88 -17.39
N SER A 31 -15.71 62.37 -17.10
CA SER A 31 -15.27 63.70 -16.61
C SER A 31 -14.31 63.55 -15.42
N GLY A 32 -13.14 64.19 -15.34
CA GLY A 32 -12.43 65.13 -16.21
C GLY A 32 -11.04 65.44 -15.62
N ASN A 33 -10.15 65.93 -16.47
CA ASN A 33 -8.91 66.68 -16.20
C ASN A 33 -7.81 66.10 -15.27
N GLY A 34 -6.76 65.61 -15.92
CA GLY A 34 -5.42 66.24 -15.93
C GLY A 34 -4.64 66.35 -14.61
N GLY A 35 -3.51 65.64 -14.53
CA GLY A 35 -2.43 65.96 -13.60
C GLY A 35 -1.65 64.75 -13.10
N PHE A 36 -0.35 64.72 -13.39
CA PHE A 36 0.63 63.71 -12.97
C PHE A 36 1.51 64.34 -11.87
N VAL A 37 1.54 63.80 -10.65
CA VAL A 37 2.68 63.80 -9.67
C VAL A 37 2.39 62.72 -8.59
N PRO A 38 3.40 61.92 -8.15
CA PRO A 38 3.23 60.80 -7.24
C PRO A 38 3.49 61.13 -5.76
N ILE A 39 2.81 60.42 -4.86
CA ILE A 39 3.05 60.30 -3.41
C ILE A 39 2.73 58.84 -3.08
N GLY A 40 3.49 58.03 -2.34
CA GLY A 40 4.69 58.21 -1.54
C GLY A 40 4.75 57.00 -0.60
N TYR A 41 5.86 56.27 -0.58
CA TYR A 41 6.30 55.50 0.59
C TYR A 41 7.82 55.59 0.70
N SER A 42 8.26 55.80 1.93
CA SER A 42 9.57 56.32 2.31
C SER A 42 10.64 55.24 2.46
N SER A 43 11.81 55.57 1.90
CA SER A 43 13.12 55.56 2.56
C SER A 43 13.50 54.34 3.40
N LYS A 44 14.12 53.34 2.75
CA LYS A 44 15.40 52.75 3.18
C LYS A 44 15.96 51.79 2.13
N GLN A 45 16.39 52.34 1.01
CA GLN A 45 17.47 51.79 0.18
C GLN A 45 18.15 52.97 -0.49
N LEU A 46 19.44 53.18 -0.20
CA LEU A 46 20.52 53.64 -1.10
C LEU A 46 21.66 54.29 -0.31
N LEU A 47 22.73 53.53 -0.10
CA LEU A 47 24.11 54.04 -0.20
C LEU A 47 24.92 52.84 -0.74
N LEU A 48 24.92 52.67 -2.06
CA LEU A 48 25.91 53.14 -3.03
C LEU A 48 27.03 52.12 -3.27
N LEU A 49 26.96 51.54 -4.47
CA LEU A 49 28.03 50.84 -5.18
C LEU A 49 29.34 51.63 -5.15
N HIS A 50 30.46 50.97 -4.82
CA HIS A 50 31.68 51.00 -5.63
C HIS A 50 32.71 49.98 -5.12
N GLN A 51 33.39 49.36 -6.09
CA GLN A 51 34.66 48.63 -6.03
C GLN A 51 34.65 47.10 -5.96
N VAL A 52 34.86 46.56 -7.17
CA VAL A 52 35.33 45.24 -7.57
C VAL A 52 36.81 45.04 -7.14
N ALA A 53 37.18 43.77 -7.00
CA ALA A 53 38.52 43.18 -6.96
C ALA A 53 39.23 43.10 -5.60
N THR A 54 39.33 41.89 -5.03
CA THR A 54 40.56 41.09 -4.95
C THR A 54 40.33 39.76 -4.18
N THR A 55 40.85 38.67 -4.77
CA THR A 55 40.99 37.24 -4.41
C THR A 55 41.43 36.87 -2.98
N PRO A 56 41.54 35.57 -2.55
CA PRO A 56 41.14 34.28 -3.15
C PRO A 56 40.35 33.32 -2.22
N SER A 57 39.81 32.26 -2.82
CA SER A 57 39.18 31.11 -2.15
C SER A 57 40.18 30.22 -1.40
N LEU A 58 39.85 29.91 -0.14
CA LEU A 58 40.48 28.84 0.64
C LEU A 58 39.95 27.48 0.17
N GLN A 59 40.77 26.78 -0.61
CA GLN A 59 40.73 25.34 -0.75
C GLN A 59 41.25 24.66 0.54
N GLN A 60 40.75 23.45 0.78
CA GLN A 60 41.19 22.43 1.75
C GLN A 60 40.59 22.50 3.16
N MET A 61 39.37 22.00 3.31
CA MET A 61 39.07 21.08 4.42
C MET A 61 38.90 19.67 3.86
N LYS A 62 39.89 18.83 4.18
CA LYS A 62 39.92 17.40 3.91
C LYS A 62 38.81 16.71 4.68
N TYR A 63 37.74 16.31 4.01
CA TYR A 63 36.92 15.21 4.51
C TYR A 63 37.71 13.93 4.31
N ARG A 64 38.19 13.33 5.41
CA ARG A 64 38.68 11.96 5.41
C ARG A 64 37.51 11.06 5.05
N SER A 65 37.63 10.36 3.93
CA SER A 65 36.79 9.24 3.57
C SER A 65 36.86 8.19 4.69
N LEU A 66 35.73 7.95 5.34
CA LEU A 66 35.54 6.73 6.12
C LEU A 66 35.53 5.55 5.14
N PRO A 67 36.23 4.44 5.43
CA PRO A 67 36.25 3.30 4.54
C PRO A 67 34.83 2.75 4.40
N ALA A 68 34.41 2.52 3.15
CA ALA A 68 33.18 1.81 2.83
C ALA A 68 33.19 0.47 3.59
N VAL A 69 32.28 0.33 4.54
CA VAL A 69 31.98 -0.97 5.14
C VAL A 69 31.37 -1.78 4.01
N LYS A 70 32.18 -2.70 3.49
CA LYS A 70 31.77 -3.70 2.51
C LYS A 70 30.65 -4.51 3.17
N CYS A 71 29.39 -4.23 2.82
CA CYS A 71 28.29 -5.14 3.11
C CYS A 71 28.65 -6.47 2.48
N MET A 72 29.13 -7.42 3.29
CA MET A 72 29.23 -8.80 2.89
C MET A 72 27.82 -9.25 2.56
N GLY A 73 27.59 -9.60 1.30
CA GLY A 73 26.34 -10.16 0.84
C GLY A 73 25.97 -11.32 1.74
N ILE A 74 24.87 -11.16 2.46
CA ILE A 74 24.18 -12.29 3.07
C ILE A 74 23.63 -13.08 1.87
N GLN A 75 24.27 -14.19 1.55
CA GLN A 75 23.62 -15.20 0.72
C GLN A 75 22.31 -15.55 1.41
N GLU A 76 21.19 -15.36 0.71
CA GLU A 76 19.90 -15.91 1.09
C GLU A 76 20.09 -17.41 1.29
N LYS A 77 20.20 -17.83 2.56
CA LYS A 77 19.96 -19.23 2.90
C LYS A 77 18.48 -19.43 2.66
N GLY A 78 18.16 -20.20 1.61
CA GLY A 78 16.81 -20.65 1.34
C GLY A 78 16.16 -21.12 2.63
N VAL A 79 14.93 -20.66 2.87
CA VAL A 79 14.13 -21.07 4.01
C VAL A 79 14.04 -22.59 3.96
N VAL A 80 14.62 -23.27 4.94
CA VAL A 80 14.44 -24.71 5.11
C VAL A 80 13.01 -24.91 5.57
N VAL A 81 12.15 -25.26 4.63
CA VAL A 81 10.80 -25.75 4.91
C VAL A 81 10.96 -27.06 5.70
N PRO A 82 10.41 -27.18 6.93
CA PRO A 82 10.45 -28.43 7.68
C PRO A 82 10.03 -29.63 6.84
N ASP A 83 10.72 -30.77 6.97
CA ASP A 83 10.51 -32.03 6.21
C ASP A 83 9.06 -32.57 6.26
N GLU A 84 8.22 -32.04 7.16
CA GLU A 84 6.81 -32.39 7.34
C GLU A 84 5.86 -31.63 6.39
N LEU A 85 6.31 -30.54 5.76
CA LEU A 85 5.52 -29.71 4.83
C LEU A 85 5.79 -30.14 3.38
N LYS A 86 5.28 -31.31 2.99
CA LYS A 86 5.42 -31.78 1.62
C LYS A 86 4.38 -31.14 0.70
N LYS A 87 4.80 -30.05 0.03
CA LYS A 87 4.18 -29.62 -1.23
C LYS A 87 4.10 -30.84 -2.17
N VAL A 88 2.98 -31.04 -2.85
CA VAL A 88 2.85 -32.13 -3.82
C VAL A 88 3.91 -31.96 -4.92
N GLU A 89 4.85 -32.91 -5.03
CA GLU A 89 6.01 -32.83 -5.93
C GLU A 89 5.63 -32.89 -7.43
N SER A 90 4.40 -33.30 -7.77
CA SER A 90 3.92 -33.37 -9.15
C SER A 90 2.74 -32.44 -9.41
N GLY A 91 2.92 -31.45 -10.29
CA GLY A 91 1.84 -30.66 -10.86
C GLY A 91 1.32 -29.50 -10.01
N GLY A 92 2.10 -28.99 -9.04
CA GLY A 92 1.72 -27.88 -8.17
C GLY A 92 1.51 -26.52 -8.86
N PHE A 93 1.25 -25.48 -8.09
CA PHE A 93 1.16 -24.09 -8.57
C PHE A 93 2.51 -23.66 -9.13
N VAL A 94 2.46 -23.10 -10.35
CA VAL A 94 3.61 -22.55 -11.07
C VAL A 94 3.46 -21.03 -11.05
N MET A 95 4.41 -20.36 -10.44
CA MET A 95 4.44 -18.90 -10.39
C MET A 95 4.62 -18.37 -11.82
N PRO A 96 3.75 -17.45 -12.30
CA PRO A 96 3.92 -16.84 -13.61
C PRO A 96 5.12 -15.90 -13.62
N ASP A 97 5.74 -15.75 -14.80
CA ASP A 97 6.88 -14.86 -15.00
C ASP A 97 6.48 -13.36 -14.97
N SER A 98 5.20 -13.05 -15.16
CA SER A 98 4.65 -11.68 -15.17
C SER A 98 3.22 -11.60 -14.64
N ASN A 99 2.80 -10.41 -14.22
CA ASN A 99 1.45 -10.15 -13.70
C ASN A 99 0.38 -10.13 -14.79
N ALA A 100 -0.89 -9.91 -14.42
CA ALA A 100 -2.02 -9.92 -15.37
C ALA A 100 -1.93 -8.86 -16.50
N PHE A 101 -1.02 -7.89 -16.35
CA PHE A 101 -0.72 -6.84 -17.32
C PHE A 101 0.58 -7.06 -18.11
N GLY A 102 1.30 -8.16 -17.85
CA GLY A 102 2.57 -8.48 -18.50
C GLY A 102 3.80 -7.77 -17.92
N ASN A 103 3.66 -7.14 -16.75
CA ASN A 103 4.74 -6.46 -16.03
C ASN A 103 5.33 -7.35 -14.92
N THR A 104 6.47 -6.93 -14.36
CA THR A 104 7.01 -7.52 -13.13
C THR A 104 6.03 -7.26 -11.97
N PHE A 105 5.76 -8.28 -11.16
CA PHE A 105 4.93 -8.15 -9.96
C PHE A 105 5.45 -7.07 -9.01
N ARG A 106 4.54 -6.26 -8.47
CA ARG A 106 4.85 -5.19 -7.49
C ARG A 106 5.91 -4.20 -7.97
N ASP A 107 5.93 -3.88 -9.26
CA ASP A 107 6.80 -2.84 -9.80
C ASP A 107 6.17 -1.45 -9.63
N TYR A 108 6.50 -0.79 -8.52
CA TYR A 108 6.07 0.58 -8.22
C TYR A 108 6.84 1.64 -9.03
N SER A 109 7.89 1.25 -9.75
CA SER A 109 8.70 2.17 -10.57
C SER A 109 8.19 2.26 -12.01
N ALA A 110 7.56 1.20 -12.51
CA ALA A 110 7.03 1.08 -13.85
C ALA A 110 6.08 2.23 -14.18
N ASP A 111 6.28 2.83 -15.36
CA ASP A 111 5.44 3.90 -15.88
C ASP A 111 4.13 3.32 -16.43
N THR A 112 3.21 3.01 -15.52
CA THR A 112 1.91 2.42 -15.83
C THR A 112 0.78 3.41 -15.53
N ALA A 113 -0.39 3.20 -16.15
CA ALA A 113 -1.58 4.00 -15.89
C ALA A 113 -2.03 3.98 -14.41
N ARG A 114 -1.61 2.97 -13.63
CA ARG A 114 -1.92 2.84 -12.20
C ARG A 114 -0.90 3.53 -11.28
N LYS A 115 0.27 3.93 -11.79
CA LYS A 115 1.37 4.48 -10.98
C LYS A 115 0.95 5.67 -10.12
N GLU A 116 0.32 6.68 -10.72
CA GLU A 116 -0.10 7.89 -10.00
C GLU A 116 -1.17 7.59 -8.93
N ILE A 117 -2.05 6.63 -9.19
CA ILE A 117 -3.11 6.19 -8.26
C ILE A 117 -2.47 5.51 -7.04
N VAL A 118 -1.59 4.54 -7.28
CA VAL A 118 -0.90 3.78 -6.23
C VAL A 118 0.01 4.70 -5.40
N GLU A 119 0.80 5.57 -6.05
CA GLU A 119 1.66 6.54 -5.36
C GLU A 119 0.81 7.51 -4.51
N GLY A 120 -0.30 8.00 -5.05
CA GLY A 120 -1.23 8.89 -4.33
C GLY A 120 -1.84 8.22 -3.10
N LEU A 121 -2.19 6.94 -3.20
CA LEU A 121 -2.71 6.15 -2.08
C LEU A 121 -1.67 5.99 -0.98
N TYR A 122 -0.46 5.54 -1.31
CA TYR A 122 0.62 5.39 -0.33
C TYR A 122 1.06 6.72 0.29
N ARG A 123 1.09 7.79 -0.50
CA ARG A 123 1.33 9.15 0.02
C ARG A 123 0.31 9.52 1.09
N GLN A 124 -0.97 9.34 0.82
CA GLN A 124 -2.02 9.67 1.79
C GLN A 124 -1.94 8.77 3.03
N SER A 125 -1.69 7.46 2.83
CA SER A 125 -1.51 6.49 3.91
C SER A 125 -0.34 6.88 4.83
N HIS A 126 0.86 7.08 4.29
CA HIS A 126 2.05 7.40 5.07
C HIS A 126 1.95 8.74 5.79
N ILE A 127 1.18 9.71 5.27
CA ILE A 127 0.96 11.00 5.95
C ILE A 127 -0.07 10.86 7.09
N SER A 128 -1.10 10.03 6.90
CA SER A 128 -2.32 10.07 7.73
C SER A 128 -2.42 8.97 8.77
N GLN A 129 -1.76 7.84 8.56
CA GLN A 129 -1.68 6.75 9.53
C GLN A 129 -0.76 7.20 10.68
N THR A 130 -1.36 7.69 11.75
CA THR A 130 -0.67 8.03 13.00
C THR A 130 -1.07 7.06 14.11
N TYR A 131 -0.24 6.97 15.13
CA TYR A 131 -0.48 6.15 16.32
C TYR A 131 -1.85 6.48 16.95
N ASP A 132 -2.20 7.77 17.02
CA ASP A 132 -3.49 8.23 17.53
C ASP A 132 -4.66 7.93 16.59
N PHE A 133 -4.47 8.06 15.28
CA PHE A 133 -5.49 7.70 14.29
C PHE A 133 -5.86 6.22 14.44
N VAL A 134 -4.87 5.33 14.43
CA VAL A 134 -5.11 3.88 14.48
C VAL A 134 -5.73 3.45 15.80
N LYS A 135 -5.34 4.03 16.94
CA LYS A 135 -6.01 3.76 18.22
C LYS A 135 -7.51 4.04 18.15
N LYS A 136 -7.90 5.17 17.57
CA LYS A 136 -9.31 5.54 17.38
C LYS A 136 -10.02 4.60 16.41
N MET A 137 -9.34 4.16 15.35
CA MET A 137 -9.91 3.21 14.40
C MET A 137 -10.16 1.84 15.05
N ARG A 138 -9.19 1.29 15.77
CA ARG A 138 -9.36 0.05 16.54
C ARG A 138 -10.48 0.15 17.57
N GLU A 139 -10.59 1.27 18.30
CA GLU A 139 -11.69 1.50 19.25
C GLU A 139 -13.06 1.56 18.54
N LYS A 140 -13.14 2.24 17.40
CA LYS A 140 -14.39 2.42 16.64
C LYS A 140 -14.84 1.11 16.00
N TYR A 141 -13.93 0.39 15.35
CA TYR A 141 -14.24 -0.77 14.51
C TYR A 141 -14.12 -2.10 15.26
N GLY A 142 -13.37 -2.16 16.36
CA GLY A 142 -13.30 -3.36 17.21
C GLY A 142 -14.60 -3.70 17.93
N LYS A 143 -15.61 -2.82 17.88
CA LYS A 143 -16.97 -3.05 18.41
C LYS A 143 -17.76 -4.08 17.58
N LEU A 144 -17.43 -4.19 16.29
CA LEU A 144 -18.10 -5.08 15.33
C LEU A 144 -19.64 -4.95 15.38
N ASP A 145 -20.12 -3.72 15.30
CA ASP A 145 -21.53 -3.36 15.45
C ASP A 145 -22.16 -2.81 14.16
N ARG A 146 -21.58 -3.13 13.00
CA ARG A 146 -22.00 -2.63 11.68
C ARG A 146 -23.06 -3.52 11.06
N VAL A 147 -22.70 -4.79 10.84
CA VAL A 147 -23.50 -5.75 10.08
C VAL A 147 -23.35 -7.14 10.69
N GLU A 148 -24.43 -7.92 10.66
CA GLU A 148 -24.38 -9.35 10.98
C GLU A 148 -24.57 -10.15 9.69
N MET A 149 -23.53 -10.87 9.26
CA MET A 149 -23.55 -11.67 8.03
C MET A 149 -22.55 -12.82 8.11
N SER A 150 -22.74 -13.83 7.27
CA SER A 150 -21.82 -14.96 7.10
C SER A 150 -20.58 -14.52 6.30
N ILE A 151 -19.54 -15.35 6.35
CA ILE A 151 -18.33 -15.14 5.54
C ILE A 151 -18.66 -15.17 4.04
N TRP A 152 -19.55 -16.07 3.60
CA TRP A 152 -19.85 -16.19 2.17
C TRP A 152 -20.64 -14.98 1.64
N GLU A 153 -21.60 -14.47 2.43
CA GLU A 153 -22.29 -13.21 2.11
C GLU A 153 -21.30 -12.04 2.00
N CYS A 154 -20.24 -12.03 2.82
CA CYS A 154 -19.15 -11.04 2.72
C CYS A 154 -18.36 -11.18 1.41
N CYS A 155 -18.00 -12.41 1.01
CA CYS A 155 -17.34 -12.67 -0.27
C CYS A 155 -18.18 -12.15 -1.44
N GLU A 156 -19.49 -12.39 -1.43
CA GLU A 156 -20.41 -11.93 -2.47
C GLU A 156 -20.53 -10.40 -2.48
N LEU A 157 -20.51 -9.76 -1.31
CA LEU A 157 -20.61 -8.30 -1.16
C LEU A 157 -19.37 -7.57 -1.73
N LEU A 158 -18.19 -8.17 -1.63
CA LEU A 158 -16.94 -7.57 -2.14
C LEU A 158 -16.79 -7.60 -3.66
N ASN A 159 -17.71 -8.24 -4.40
CA ASN A 159 -17.71 -8.17 -5.86
C ASN A 159 -17.82 -6.76 -6.42
N GLU A 160 -18.35 -5.82 -5.63
CA GLU A 160 -18.51 -4.41 -6.01
C GLU A 160 -17.28 -3.55 -5.66
N VAL A 161 -16.20 -4.14 -5.14
CA VAL A 161 -14.99 -3.44 -4.68
C VAL A 161 -13.81 -3.69 -5.62
N VAL A 162 -13.13 -2.61 -6.01
CA VAL A 162 -11.85 -2.64 -6.74
C VAL A 162 -10.76 -2.05 -5.83
N ASP A 163 -9.65 -2.78 -5.67
CA ASP A 163 -8.49 -2.33 -4.88
C ASP A 163 -7.60 -1.39 -5.71
N ASP A 164 -7.46 -0.14 -5.28
CA ASP A 164 -6.65 0.87 -5.98
C ASP A 164 -5.15 0.78 -5.65
N SER A 165 -4.77 0.04 -4.61
CA SER A 165 -3.37 -0.13 -4.20
C SER A 165 -2.65 -1.24 -4.98
N ASP A 166 -3.40 -2.18 -5.55
CA ASP A 166 -2.87 -3.31 -6.29
C ASP A 166 -2.41 -2.88 -7.70
N PRO A 167 -1.12 -3.02 -8.07
CA PRO A 167 -0.67 -2.76 -9.43
C PRO A 167 -0.92 -3.94 -10.39
N ASP A 168 -1.38 -5.09 -9.89
CA ASP A 168 -1.32 -6.38 -10.59
C ASP A 168 -2.67 -6.94 -11.08
N LEU A 169 -3.83 -6.41 -10.64
CA LEU A 169 -5.17 -6.93 -11.02
C LEU A 169 -6.30 -5.87 -11.04
N ASP A 170 -7.34 -6.10 -11.84
CA ASP A 170 -8.60 -5.31 -11.92
C ASP A 170 -9.90 -6.14 -11.88
N GLU A 171 -9.82 -7.43 -11.55
CA GLU A 171 -10.96 -8.36 -11.46
C GLU A 171 -11.77 -8.19 -10.15
N PRO A 172 -13.02 -8.70 -10.08
CA PRO A 172 -13.80 -8.71 -8.84
C PRO A 172 -13.06 -9.41 -7.70
N GLN A 173 -13.18 -8.86 -6.49
CA GLN A 173 -12.43 -9.33 -5.33
C GLN A 173 -12.66 -10.82 -5.02
N ILE A 174 -13.85 -11.40 -5.27
CA ILE A 174 -14.09 -12.83 -5.02
C ILE A 174 -13.22 -13.74 -5.88
N GLU A 175 -12.87 -13.33 -7.10
CA GLU A 175 -12.00 -14.11 -7.98
C GLU A 175 -10.59 -14.18 -7.40
N HIS A 176 -10.06 -13.06 -6.89
CA HIS A 176 -8.77 -13.04 -6.20
C HIS A 176 -8.75 -13.97 -4.98
N LEU A 177 -9.80 -13.92 -4.15
CA LEU A 177 -9.93 -14.77 -2.96
C LEU A 177 -9.92 -16.26 -3.34
N LEU A 178 -10.70 -16.64 -4.37
CA LEU A 178 -10.82 -18.02 -4.83
C LEU A 178 -9.57 -18.49 -5.57
N GLN A 179 -8.93 -17.65 -6.37
CA GLN A 179 -7.67 -17.96 -7.05
C GLN A 179 -6.58 -18.29 -6.02
N THR A 180 -6.46 -17.47 -4.98
CA THR A 180 -5.50 -17.69 -3.90
C THR A 180 -5.81 -19.00 -3.16
N ALA A 181 -7.08 -19.20 -2.78
CA ALA A 181 -7.49 -20.38 -2.03
C ALA A 181 -7.34 -21.69 -2.83
N GLU A 182 -7.75 -21.71 -4.10
CA GLU A 182 -7.63 -22.89 -4.96
C GLU A 182 -6.17 -23.21 -5.31
N ALA A 183 -5.33 -22.19 -5.50
CA ALA A 183 -3.90 -22.40 -5.75
C ALA A 183 -3.19 -23.02 -4.53
N ILE A 184 -3.51 -22.56 -3.32
CA ILE A 184 -3.02 -23.20 -2.08
C ILE A 184 -3.57 -24.62 -1.97
N ARG A 185 -4.88 -24.81 -2.17
CA ARG A 185 -5.55 -26.11 -2.03
C ARG A 185 -4.92 -27.17 -2.93
N LYS A 186 -4.46 -26.78 -4.11
CA LYS A 186 -3.76 -27.67 -5.03
C LYS A 186 -2.43 -28.18 -4.48
N ASP A 187 -1.68 -27.31 -3.80
CA ASP A 187 -0.33 -27.59 -3.32
C ASP A 187 -0.29 -28.19 -1.91
N TYR A 188 -1.28 -27.84 -1.08
CA TYR A 188 -1.38 -28.25 0.33
C TYR A 188 -2.74 -28.90 0.65
N PRO A 189 -3.15 -29.98 -0.05
CA PRO A 189 -4.52 -30.50 0.00
C PRO A 189 -5.03 -30.90 1.40
N ASN A 190 -4.12 -31.11 2.36
CA ASN A 190 -4.46 -31.50 3.73
C ASN A 190 -4.57 -30.30 4.70
N GLU A 191 -4.21 -29.08 4.28
CA GLU A 191 -4.19 -27.88 5.13
C GLU A 191 -5.47 -27.04 4.94
N ASP A 192 -6.62 -27.64 5.25
CA ASP A 192 -7.92 -27.02 4.97
C ASP A 192 -8.13 -25.64 5.67
N TRP A 193 -7.50 -25.42 6.83
CA TRP A 193 -7.48 -24.12 7.51
C TRP A 193 -6.76 -23.05 6.68
N LEU A 194 -5.73 -23.43 5.92
CA LEU A 194 -4.96 -22.50 5.08
C LEU A 194 -5.76 -22.13 3.83
N HIS A 195 -6.54 -23.07 3.28
CA HIS A 195 -7.45 -22.78 2.17
C HIS A 195 -8.50 -21.75 2.59
N LEU A 196 -9.09 -21.93 3.78
CA LEU A 196 -10.03 -20.96 4.31
C LEU A 196 -9.36 -19.63 4.64
N THR A 197 -8.17 -19.65 5.25
CA THR A 197 -7.39 -18.44 5.53
C THR A 197 -7.19 -17.63 4.26
N ALA A 198 -6.86 -18.29 3.14
CA ALA A 198 -6.74 -17.65 1.84
C ALA A 198 -8.05 -17.13 1.27
N LEU A 199 -9.17 -17.82 1.46
CA LEU A 199 -10.46 -17.28 1.04
C LEU A 199 -10.80 -15.97 1.78
N ILE A 200 -10.39 -15.85 3.05
CA ILE A 200 -10.90 -14.78 3.91
C ILE A 200 -9.93 -13.62 4.18
N HIS A 201 -8.67 -13.73 3.77
CA HIS A 201 -7.60 -12.78 4.14
C HIS A 201 -7.97 -11.32 3.85
N ASP A 202 -8.62 -11.10 2.72
CA ASP A 202 -8.93 -9.78 2.17
C ASP A 202 -10.34 -9.28 2.53
N LEU A 203 -11.12 -10.05 3.31
CA LEU A 203 -12.51 -9.68 3.63
C LEU A 203 -12.64 -8.41 4.47
N GLY A 204 -11.54 -7.95 5.07
CA GLY A 204 -11.52 -6.67 5.76
C GLY A 204 -11.72 -5.46 4.84
N LYS A 205 -11.62 -5.64 3.51
CA LYS A 205 -11.90 -4.61 2.49
C LYS A 205 -13.35 -4.12 2.51
N VAL A 206 -14.26 -4.81 3.21
CA VAL A 206 -15.65 -4.34 3.37
C VAL A 206 -15.74 -2.96 4.00
N LEU A 207 -14.70 -2.52 4.72
CA LEU A 207 -14.56 -1.16 5.24
C LEU A 207 -14.74 -0.05 4.18
N LEU A 208 -14.54 -0.35 2.90
CA LEU A 208 -14.76 0.57 1.76
C LEU A 208 -16.25 0.80 1.47
N LEU A 209 -17.13 -0.08 1.95
CA LEU A 209 -18.54 -0.04 1.64
C LEU A 209 -19.31 0.87 2.62
N PRO A 210 -20.41 1.52 2.16
CA PRO A 210 -21.23 2.41 3.00
C PRO A 210 -21.68 1.79 4.32
N SER A 211 -22.11 0.52 4.30
CA SER A 211 -22.58 -0.20 5.50
C SER A 211 -21.49 -0.37 6.58
N PHE A 212 -20.22 -0.25 6.21
CA PHE A 212 -19.05 -0.38 7.09
C PHE A 212 -18.35 0.96 7.30
N GLY A 213 -18.94 2.06 6.84
CA GLY A 213 -18.45 3.41 7.09
C GLY A 213 -17.66 4.06 5.97
N GLN A 214 -17.54 3.41 4.80
CA GLN A 214 -16.99 4.00 3.57
C GLN A 214 -15.64 4.68 3.79
N LEU A 215 -14.70 3.95 4.37
CA LEU A 215 -13.37 4.49 4.59
C LEU A 215 -12.67 4.76 3.25
N PRO A 216 -11.78 5.77 3.19
CA PRO A 216 -10.96 5.97 2.01
C PRO A 216 -9.98 4.79 1.83
N GLN A 217 -9.64 4.45 0.58
CA GLN A 217 -8.76 3.32 0.24
C GLN A 217 -7.46 3.28 1.05
N TRP A 218 -6.79 4.43 1.25
CA TRP A 218 -5.54 4.51 2.03
C TRP A 218 -5.66 4.04 3.49
N ALA A 219 -6.88 4.02 4.05
CA ALA A 219 -7.17 3.57 5.40
C ALA A 219 -7.73 2.12 5.43
N VAL A 220 -7.67 1.41 4.31
CA VAL A 220 -8.18 0.04 4.18
C VAL A 220 -7.16 -0.88 3.51
N VAL A 221 -6.62 -0.50 2.35
CA VAL A 221 -5.76 -1.35 1.51
C VAL A 221 -4.30 -0.88 1.50
N GLY A 222 -3.42 -1.69 0.91
CA GLY A 222 -1.99 -1.42 0.77
C GLY A 222 -1.12 -2.02 1.87
N ASP A 223 0.20 -1.95 1.66
CA ASP A 223 1.18 -2.48 2.59
C ASP A 223 1.07 -1.83 3.97
N THR A 224 1.20 -2.66 5.01
CA THR A 224 1.11 -2.23 6.41
C THR A 224 2.49 -2.04 7.04
N PHE A 225 2.54 -1.20 8.07
CA PHE A 225 3.77 -0.86 8.80
C PHE A 225 3.49 -0.58 10.28
N PRO A 226 4.46 -0.80 11.18
CA PRO A 226 4.33 -0.45 12.59
C PRO A 226 4.25 1.06 12.81
N LEU A 227 3.39 1.48 13.73
CA LEU A 227 3.31 2.83 14.25
C LEU A 227 3.90 2.89 15.65
N GLY A 228 4.29 4.07 16.13
CA GLY A 228 4.85 4.22 17.48
C GLY A 228 6.30 3.75 17.63
N CYS A 229 6.98 3.43 16.53
CA CYS A 229 8.43 3.27 16.41
C CYS A 229 8.90 3.90 15.09
N ALA A 230 10.22 4.00 14.89
CA ALA A 230 10.78 4.59 13.68
C ALA A 230 10.36 3.80 12.43
N PHE A 231 9.99 4.53 11.37
CA PHE A 231 9.69 3.95 10.07
C PHE A 231 10.98 3.48 9.38
N ASP A 232 10.91 2.32 8.74
CA ASP A 232 12.02 1.70 8.01
C ASP A 232 12.00 2.09 6.52
N ASP A 233 13.18 2.21 5.89
CA ASP A 233 13.31 2.59 4.47
C ASP A 233 12.86 1.49 3.50
N THR A 234 12.55 0.29 3.99
CA THR A 234 12.00 -0.81 3.17
C THR A 234 10.48 -0.73 2.96
N ASN A 235 9.80 0.18 3.66
CA ASN A 235 8.42 0.53 3.32
C ASN A 235 8.35 1.05 1.88
N VAL A 236 7.25 0.75 1.17
CA VAL A 236 7.01 1.35 -0.16
C VAL A 236 6.94 2.88 -0.01
N HIS A 237 7.46 3.66 -0.96
CA HIS A 237 7.48 5.13 -0.93
C HIS A 237 7.82 5.76 0.45
N PRO A 238 8.98 5.41 1.05
CA PRO A 238 9.32 5.81 2.41
C PRO A 238 9.53 7.33 2.55
N GLU A 239 9.79 8.04 1.44
CA GLU A 239 9.95 9.49 1.40
C GLU A 239 8.72 10.26 1.92
N PHE A 240 7.52 9.68 1.84
CA PHE A 240 6.29 10.33 2.30
C PHE A 240 6.15 10.35 3.81
N PHE A 241 6.83 9.47 4.54
CA PHE A 241 6.79 9.47 6.02
C PHE A 241 7.34 10.77 6.61
N LYS A 242 8.21 11.50 5.92
CA LYS A 242 8.73 12.81 6.39
C LYS A 242 7.64 13.86 6.63
N GLN A 243 6.45 13.64 6.08
CA GLN A 243 5.28 14.50 6.27
C GLN A 243 4.31 13.98 7.33
N ASN A 244 4.54 12.77 7.88
CA ASN A 244 3.76 12.21 8.96
C ASN A 244 4.08 12.93 10.28
N PRO A 245 3.08 13.38 11.06
CA PRO A 245 3.30 14.00 12.37
C PRO A 245 4.10 13.13 13.36
N ASP A 246 4.05 11.81 13.22
CA ASP A 246 4.76 10.86 14.10
C ASP A 246 6.22 10.65 13.70
N TYR A 247 6.66 11.10 12.52
CA TYR A 247 8.02 10.88 12.01
C TYR A 247 9.11 11.48 12.90
N ASP A 248 8.92 12.75 13.30
CA ASP A 248 9.86 13.47 14.17
C ASP A 248 9.41 13.46 15.64
N ASN A 249 8.37 12.69 15.99
CA ASN A 249 7.86 12.62 17.36
C ASN A 249 8.89 11.88 18.25
N PRO A 250 9.45 12.50 19.30
CA PRO A 250 10.48 11.88 20.13
C PRO A 250 10.02 10.64 20.88
N ALA A 251 8.71 10.42 21.03
CA ALA A 251 8.17 9.19 21.60
C ALA A 251 8.22 8.00 20.62
N TYR A 252 8.25 8.26 19.31
CA TYR A 252 8.07 7.25 18.27
C TYR A 252 9.30 7.12 17.36
N ASN A 253 10.11 8.16 17.19
CA ASN A 253 11.19 8.20 16.20
C ASN A 253 12.47 7.40 16.56
N THR A 254 12.38 6.45 17.49
CA THR A 254 13.48 5.55 17.84
C THR A 254 13.18 4.12 17.40
N LYS A 255 14.21 3.26 17.34
CA LYS A 255 14.08 1.85 16.91
C LYS A 255 12.92 1.10 17.57
N TYR A 256 12.70 1.35 18.86
CA TYR A 256 11.65 0.70 19.63
C TYR A 256 10.47 1.63 19.92
N GLY A 257 10.69 2.95 19.96
CA GLY A 257 9.66 3.93 20.31
C GLY A 257 8.93 3.55 21.61
N VAL A 258 7.64 3.22 21.52
CA VAL A 258 6.81 2.80 22.66
C VAL A 258 6.90 1.30 23.00
N TYR A 259 7.62 0.51 22.21
CA TYR A 259 7.71 -0.94 22.36
C TYR A 259 8.97 -1.38 23.11
N SER A 260 8.99 -2.65 23.50
CA SER A 260 10.20 -3.33 23.97
C SER A 260 10.70 -4.31 22.91
N GLU A 261 11.98 -4.67 23.00
CA GLU A 261 12.54 -5.75 22.17
C GLU A 261 11.77 -7.06 22.37
N GLY A 262 11.46 -7.75 21.27
CA GLY A 262 10.76 -9.03 21.28
C GLY A 262 9.38 -9.00 21.94
N CYS A 263 8.71 -7.84 21.96
CA CYS A 263 7.39 -7.71 22.60
C CYS A 263 6.32 -8.59 21.96
N GLY A 264 6.54 -9.06 20.73
CA GLY A 264 5.57 -9.80 19.94
C GLY A 264 4.69 -8.87 19.13
N LEU A 265 4.43 -9.24 17.87
CA LEU A 265 3.67 -8.40 16.94
C LEU A 265 2.23 -8.16 17.38
N ASP A 266 1.63 -9.02 18.23
CA ASP A 266 0.29 -8.77 18.80
C ASP A 266 0.25 -7.49 19.65
N ASN A 267 1.39 -7.13 20.25
CA ASN A 267 1.56 -5.91 21.06
C ASN A 267 1.98 -4.68 20.23
N VAL A 268 2.20 -4.85 18.92
CA VAL A 268 2.58 -3.76 18.01
C VAL A 268 1.33 -3.19 17.35
N LEU A 269 1.20 -1.87 17.39
CA LEU A 269 0.15 -1.16 16.67
C LEU A 269 0.56 -1.02 15.21
N MET A 270 -0.09 -1.76 14.32
CA MET A 270 0.10 -1.68 12.87
C MET A 270 -0.77 -0.56 12.29
N SER A 271 -0.37 0.02 11.16
CA SER A 271 -1.24 0.88 10.33
C SER A 271 -2.60 0.23 10.12
N TRP A 272 -3.69 0.99 10.26
CA TRP A 272 -5.05 0.47 10.19
C TRP A 272 -5.43 0.07 8.76
N GLY A 273 -6.05 -1.10 8.61
CA GLY A 273 -6.50 -1.61 7.32
C GLY A 273 -7.28 -2.92 7.41
N HIS A 274 -7.46 -3.57 6.27
CA HIS A 274 -8.19 -4.82 6.11
C HIS A 274 -7.61 -5.97 6.94
N ASP A 275 -6.28 -6.09 7.03
CA ASP A 275 -5.60 -7.11 7.86
C ASP A 275 -6.09 -7.09 9.32
N ASP A 276 -5.95 -5.94 9.97
CA ASP A 276 -6.19 -5.79 11.40
C ASP A 276 -7.70 -5.86 11.71
N TYR A 277 -8.53 -5.32 10.83
CA TYR A 277 -9.98 -5.43 10.95
C TYR A 277 -10.47 -6.86 10.76
N MET A 278 -10.01 -7.58 9.73
CA MET A 278 -10.41 -8.98 9.53
C MET A 278 -9.91 -9.89 10.65
N TYR A 279 -8.71 -9.61 11.19
CA TYR A 279 -8.22 -10.27 12.40
C TYR A 279 -9.15 -10.04 13.60
N LEU A 280 -9.61 -8.80 13.81
CA LEU A 280 -10.57 -8.49 14.88
C LEU A 280 -11.91 -9.22 14.68
N VAL A 281 -12.43 -9.24 13.44
CA VAL A 281 -13.64 -10.00 13.08
C VAL A 281 -13.45 -11.46 13.43
N ALA A 282 -12.35 -12.09 13.00
CA ALA A 282 -12.11 -13.50 13.23
C ALA A 282 -11.94 -13.84 14.72
N LYS A 283 -11.12 -13.07 15.44
CA LYS A 283 -10.83 -13.27 16.86
C LYS A 283 -12.08 -13.07 17.73
N ASN A 284 -12.83 -11.99 17.51
CA ASN A 284 -13.96 -11.64 18.36
C ASN A 284 -15.22 -12.50 18.05
N ASN A 285 -15.33 -13.04 16.84
CA ASN A 285 -16.33 -14.07 16.51
C ASN A 285 -15.87 -15.49 16.90
N LYS A 286 -14.77 -15.63 17.64
CA LYS A 286 -14.29 -16.89 18.22
C LYS A 286 -14.06 -17.98 17.18
N THR A 287 -13.39 -17.64 16.09
CA THR A 287 -12.94 -18.62 15.11
C THR A 287 -12.14 -19.74 15.77
N THR A 288 -12.19 -20.94 15.18
CA THR A 288 -11.33 -22.07 15.56
C THR A 288 -10.14 -22.24 14.61
N LEU A 289 -9.86 -21.27 13.73
CA LEU A 289 -8.62 -21.24 12.94
C LEU A 289 -7.39 -21.30 13.87
N PRO A 290 -6.31 -21.97 13.45
CA PRO A 290 -5.07 -21.99 14.20
C PRO A 290 -4.41 -20.60 14.23
N ASN A 291 -3.52 -20.38 15.19
CA ASN A 291 -2.78 -19.11 15.32
C ASN A 291 -2.05 -18.72 14.03
N ALA A 292 -1.53 -19.68 13.27
CA ALA A 292 -0.92 -19.43 11.97
C ALA A 292 -1.88 -18.76 10.97
N GLY A 293 -3.15 -19.18 10.93
CA GLY A 293 -4.16 -18.56 10.05
C GLY A 293 -4.49 -17.13 10.48
N LEU A 294 -4.64 -16.90 11.78
CA LEU A 294 -4.84 -15.55 12.32
C LEU A 294 -3.63 -14.63 12.10
N PHE A 295 -2.42 -15.17 12.18
CA PHE A 295 -1.19 -14.44 11.91
C PHE A 295 -1.09 -14.05 10.44
N ILE A 296 -1.41 -14.96 9.51
CA ILE A 296 -1.50 -14.65 8.09
C ILE A 296 -2.47 -13.50 7.86
N ILE A 297 -3.72 -13.60 8.34
CA ILE A 297 -4.75 -12.57 8.13
C ILE A 297 -4.24 -11.20 8.62
N ARG A 298 -3.60 -11.14 9.78
CA ARG A 298 -3.20 -9.86 10.40
C ARG A 298 -1.94 -9.23 9.80
N TYR A 299 -1.09 -10.00 9.13
CA TYR A 299 0.24 -9.52 8.73
C TYR A 299 0.58 -9.80 7.25
N HIS A 300 -0.38 -10.21 6.43
CA HIS A 300 -0.14 -10.51 5.02
C HIS A 300 0.19 -9.28 4.17
N SER A 301 -0.23 -8.10 4.61
CA SER A 301 0.19 -6.83 4.00
C SER A 301 1.49 -6.28 4.59
N PHE A 302 2.11 -6.94 5.59
CA PHE A 302 3.31 -6.43 6.26
C PHE A 302 4.60 -6.75 5.49
N TYR A 303 4.66 -6.32 4.23
CA TYR A 303 5.76 -6.58 3.29
C TYR A 303 7.15 -6.20 3.81
N PRO A 304 7.36 -5.06 4.50
CA PRO A 304 8.66 -4.76 5.12
C PRO A 304 9.20 -5.91 5.98
N LEU A 305 8.32 -6.62 6.70
CA LEU A 305 8.71 -7.79 7.49
C LEU A 305 8.95 -9.02 6.62
N HIS A 306 7.92 -9.52 5.92
CA HIS A 306 7.99 -10.85 5.32
C HIS A 306 8.76 -10.90 3.99
N LYS A 307 8.93 -9.76 3.31
CA LYS A 307 9.75 -9.63 2.10
C LYS A 307 11.15 -9.09 2.40
N SER A 308 11.26 -8.04 3.21
CA SER A 308 12.53 -7.32 3.41
C SER A 308 13.26 -7.67 4.72
N GLY A 309 12.61 -8.37 5.66
CA GLY A 309 13.21 -8.75 6.95
C GLY A 309 13.34 -7.60 7.96
N ALA A 310 12.68 -6.46 7.72
CA ALA A 310 12.61 -5.34 8.64
C ALA A 310 11.76 -5.68 9.88
N TYR A 311 11.91 -4.88 10.94
CA TYR A 311 11.14 -4.99 12.20
C TYR A 311 11.23 -6.32 12.96
N THR A 312 12.17 -7.21 12.60
CA THR A 312 12.38 -8.51 13.27
C THR A 312 12.81 -8.39 14.75
N HIS A 313 13.21 -7.20 15.19
CA HIS A 313 13.50 -6.87 16.59
C HIS A 313 12.24 -6.75 17.46
N LEU A 314 11.05 -6.64 16.87
CA LEU A 314 9.76 -6.62 17.60
C LEU A 314 9.17 -8.04 17.75
N MET A 315 9.61 -9.00 16.94
CA MET A 315 9.06 -10.36 16.91
C MET A 315 9.47 -11.19 18.12
N ASN A 316 8.51 -11.93 18.69
CA ASN A 316 8.75 -13.01 19.65
C ASN A 316 8.92 -14.37 18.92
N ASP A 317 9.07 -15.46 19.67
CA ASP A 317 9.28 -16.80 19.09
C ASP A 317 8.05 -17.32 18.33
N GLU A 318 6.84 -17.04 18.81
CA GLU A 318 5.60 -17.43 18.12
C GLU A 318 5.46 -16.72 16.77
N ASP A 319 5.81 -15.44 16.68
CA ASP A 319 5.82 -14.70 15.42
C ASP A 319 6.80 -15.32 14.42
N ARG A 320 7.97 -15.78 14.88
CA ARG A 320 8.98 -16.43 14.02
C ARG A 320 8.47 -17.75 13.46
N GLU A 321 7.75 -18.52 14.28
CA GLU A 321 7.10 -19.75 13.85
C GLU A 321 5.89 -19.50 12.94
N ASN A 322 5.16 -18.41 13.08
CA ASN A 322 4.06 -18.12 12.15
C ASN A 322 4.53 -17.46 10.85
N LEU A 323 5.69 -16.78 10.86
CA LEU A 323 6.26 -16.14 9.67
C LEU A 323 6.55 -17.13 8.53
N LYS A 324 6.88 -18.39 8.83
CA LYS A 324 7.04 -19.42 7.78
C LYS A 324 5.74 -19.66 7.01
N TRP A 325 4.60 -19.70 7.70
CA TRP A 325 3.29 -19.86 7.06
C TRP A 325 2.88 -18.63 6.28
N LEU A 326 3.16 -17.44 6.80
CA LEU A 326 2.94 -16.20 6.07
C LEU A 326 3.74 -16.13 4.76
N LYS A 327 5.01 -16.55 4.78
CA LYS A 327 5.83 -16.61 3.55
C LYS A 327 5.29 -17.60 2.53
N ILE A 328 4.72 -18.72 2.97
CA ILE A 328 4.03 -19.68 2.08
C ILE A 328 2.80 -19.00 1.48
N PHE A 329 1.91 -18.46 2.32
CA PHE A 329 0.68 -17.79 1.89
C PHE A 329 0.93 -16.69 0.86
N ASN A 330 1.89 -15.80 1.13
CA ASN A 330 2.21 -14.65 0.27
C ASN A 330 2.60 -15.03 -1.17
N GLN A 331 3.11 -16.24 -1.40
CA GLN A 331 3.36 -16.71 -2.77
C GLN A 331 2.04 -16.86 -3.53
N TYR A 332 0.99 -17.35 -2.90
CA TYR A 332 -0.27 -17.58 -3.58
C TYR A 332 -1.06 -16.29 -3.71
N ASP A 333 -1.10 -15.46 -2.67
CA ASP A 333 -1.76 -14.15 -2.72
C ASP A 333 -1.19 -13.29 -3.87
N LEU A 334 0.13 -13.22 -3.99
CA LEU A 334 0.75 -12.42 -5.03
C LEU A 334 0.63 -13.04 -6.42
N TYR A 335 0.98 -14.32 -6.56
CA TYR A 335 1.27 -14.90 -7.87
C TYR A 335 0.07 -15.63 -8.49
N SER A 336 -0.98 -15.97 -7.72
CA SER A 336 -2.16 -16.65 -8.26
C SER A 336 -3.10 -15.74 -9.04
N LYS A 337 -2.89 -14.41 -8.96
CA LYS A 337 -3.64 -13.37 -9.68
C LYS A 337 -3.65 -13.65 -11.17
N SER A 338 -4.83 -13.96 -11.70
CA SER A 338 -5.00 -14.46 -13.07
C SER A 338 -6.26 -13.90 -13.72
N LYS A 339 -6.28 -13.88 -15.05
CA LYS A 339 -7.50 -13.62 -15.84
C LYS A 339 -8.39 -14.85 -15.99
N VAL A 340 -7.90 -16.02 -15.57
CA VAL A 340 -8.68 -17.26 -15.56
C VAL A 340 -9.56 -17.29 -14.33
N ARG A 341 -10.88 -17.24 -14.55
CA ARG A 341 -11.87 -17.23 -13.47
C ARG A 341 -12.11 -18.62 -12.88
N ILE A 342 -12.43 -18.64 -11.58
CA ILE A 342 -12.84 -19.85 -10.87
C ILE A 342 -14.34 -20.03 -11.03
N ASP A 343 -14.78 -21.28 -11.27
CA ASP A 343 -16.20 -21.62 -11.25
C ASP A 343 -16.72 -21.60 -9.81
N VAL A 344 -17.26 -20.44 -9.41
CA VAL A 344 -17.73 -20.15 -8.05
C VAL A 344 -18.72 -21.21 -7.56
N GLU A 345 -19.72 -21.55 -8.37
CA GLU A 345 -20.77 -22.51 -7.99
C GLU A 345 -20.21 -23.91 -7.74
N LYS A 346 -19.17 -24.30 -8.48
CA LYS A 346 -18.51 -25.59 -8.30
C LYS A 346 -17.71 -25.66 -6.99
N VAL A 347 -17.06 -24.58 -6.58
CA VAL A 347 -16.19 -24.56 -5.40
C VAL A 347 -16.89 -24.11 -4.12
N LYS A 348 -17.99 -23.35 -4.23
CA LYS A 348 -18.78 -22.83 -3.11
C LYS A 348 -19.14 -23.88 -2.05
N PRO A 349 -19.67 -25.08 -2.39
CA PRO A 349 -20.01 -26.08 -1.37
C PRO A 349 -18.82 -26.53 -0.52
N TYR A 350 -17.61 -26.55 -1.10
CA TYR A 350 -16.40 -26.87 -0.36
C TYR A 350 -16.06 -25.77 0.65
N TYR A 351 -16.03 -24.52 0.21
CA TYR A 351 -15.67 -23.39 1.08
C TYR A 351 -16.72 -23.10 2.15
N GLU A 352 -18.01 -23.24 1.84
CA GLU A 352 -19.08 -23.18 2.84
C GLU A 352 -18.90 -24.25 3.94
N SER A 353 -18.42 -25.45 3.57
CA SER A 353 -18.12 -26.49 4.55
C SER A 353 -16.96 -26.12 5.49
N LEU A 354 -15.94 -25.42 4.97
CA LEU A 354 -14.83 -24.91 5.78
C LEU A 354 -15.26 -23.75 6.67
N ILE A 355 -16.05 -22.81 6.13
CA ILE A 355 -16.63 -21.71 6.89
C ILE A 355 -17.40 -22.28 8.09
N LYS A 356 -18.28 -23.26 7.87
CA LYS A 356 -19.03 -23.93 8.92
C LYS A 356 -18.14 -24.66 9.95
N LYS A 357 -17.00 -25.19 9.51
CA LYS A 357 -16.03 -25.86 10.39
C LYS A 357 -15.33 -24.87 11.33
N TYR A 358 -14.98 -23.68 10.82
CA TYR A 358 -14.07 -22.76 11.50
C TYR A 358 -14.73 -21.52 12.11
N PHE A 359 -15.97 -21.22 11.73
CA PHE A 359 -16.69 -20.03 12.16
C PHE A 359 -18.15 -20.32 12.52
N PRO A 360 -18.77 -19.48 13.37
CA PRO A 360 -20.22 -19.44 13.48
C PRO A 360 -20.89 -19.11 12.14
N GLU A 361 -22.17 -19.46 12.00
CA GLU A 361 -22.95 -19.21 10.77
C GLU A 361 -23.07 -17.71 10.45
N LYS A 362 -23.27 -16.88 11.47
CA LYS A 362 -23.34 -15.42 11.37
C LYS A 362 -22.27 -14.78 12.23
N LEU A 363 -21.56 -13.83 11.66
CA LEU A 363 -20.50 -13.08 12.32
C LEU A 363 -20.95 -11.64 12.49
N LYS A 364 -20.48 -11.03 13.58
CA LYS A 364 -20.53 -9.60 13.79
C LYS A 364 -19.36 -8.94 13.08
N TRP A 365 -19.65 -7.98 12.23
CA TRP A 365 -18.67 -7.21 11.47
C TRP A 365 -18.66 -5.76 11.95
#